data_AF-A0A948Z4D3-F1
#
_entry.id   AF-A0A948Z4D3-F1
#
_cell.length_a   1.000
_cell.length_b   1.000
_cell.length_c   1.000
_cell.angle_alpha   90.00
_cell.angle_beta   90.00
_cell.angle_gamma   90.00
#
_symmetry.space_group_name_H-M   'P 1'
#
loop_
_entity.id
_entity.type
_entity.pdbx_description
1 polymer ?
#
loop_
_entity_poly.entity_id
_entity_poly.type
_entity_poly.pdbx_seq_one_letter_code
_entity_poly.pdbx_strand_id
1 'polypeptide(L)' 'MNQNLLTVDELAASLSVPKSWVYSKSREKGLDAMPKIKVGKYCRFVLDDVLEWLKSQNETE' A
#
# COMPACT_ATOMS: atom_id res chain seq x y z
N MET A 1 14.20 -1.06 12.33
CA MET A 1 13.92 -2.50 12.18
C MET A 1 12.60 -2.83 12.86
N ASN A 2 11.52 -2.87 12.08
CA ASN A 2 10.27 -3.60 12.32
C ASN A 2 9.42 -3.40 11.06
N GLN A 3 9.58 -4.26 10.06
CA GLN A 3 8.69 -4.22 8.90
C GLN A 3 7.38 -4.88 9.31
N ASN A 4 6.49 -4.09 9.93
CA ASN A 4 5.13 -4.51 10.23
C ASN A 4 4.41 -4.73 8.90
N LEU A 5 4.25 -6.00 8.56
CA LEU A 5 3.51 -6.44 7.41
C LEU A 5 2.02 -6.28 7.70
N LEU A 6 1.48 -5.15 7.27
CA LEU A 6 0.08 -4.78 7.44
C LEU A 6 -0.78 -5.52 6.42
N THR A 7 -1.97 -5.90 6.85
CA THR A 7 -3.04 -6.32 5.93
C THR A 7 -3.66 -5.11 5.24
N VAL A 8 -4.50 -5.35 4.21
CA VAL A 8 -5.30 -4.29 3.56
C VAL A 8 -6.12 -3.49 4.57
N ASP A 9 -6.64 -4.17 5.60
CA ASP A 9 -7.45 -3.56 6.66
C ASP A 9 -6.62 -2.61 7.53
N GLU A 10 -5.49 -3.09 8.03
CA GLU A 10 -4.61 -2.30 8.89
C GLU A 10 -3.95 -1.15 8.13
N LEU A 11 -3.61 -1.35 6.86
CA LEU A 11 -3.10 -0.28 6.00
C LEU A 11 -4.16 0.80 5.78
N ALA A 12 -5.40 0.41 5.49
CA ALA A 12 -6.52 1.32 5.33
C ALA A 12 -6.78 2.13 6.62
N ALA A 13 -6.75 1.47 7.77
CA ALA A 13 -6.88 2.12 9.07
C ALA A 13 -5.72 3.08 9.37
N SER A 14 -4.49 2.68 9.07
CA SER A 14 -3.29 3.49 9.33
C SER A 14 -3.22 4.74 8.46
N LEU A 15 -3.63 4.63 7.19
CA LEU A 15 -3.74 5.75 6.26
C LEU A 15 -5.05 6.53 6.41
N SER A 16 -5.97 6.05 7.26
CA SER A 16 -7.33 6.59 7.41
C SER A 16 -8.09 6.70 6.07
N VAL A 17 -7.87 5.75 5.17
CA VAL A 17 -8.51 5.66 3.84
C VAL A 17 -9.44 4.45 3.76
N PRO A 18 -10.45 4.44 2.88
CA PRO A 18 -11.31 3.27 2.70
C PRO A 18 -10.55 2.11 2.05
N LYS A 19 -10.86 0.86 2.47
CA LYS A 19 -10.31 -0.37 1.86
C LYS A 19 -10.51 -0.43 0.35
N SER A 20 -11.62 0.11 -0.15
CA SER A 20 -11.91 0.20 -1.58
C SER A 20 -10.86 1.01 -2.33
N TRP A 21 -10.31 2.07 -1.72
CA TRP A 21 -9.21 2.84 -2.30
C TRP A 21 -7.94 1.98 -2.39
N VAL A 22 -7.63 1.22 -1.33
CA VAL A 22 -6.49 0.29 -1.31
C VAL A 22 -6.63 -0.78 -2.39
N TYR A 23 -7.83 -1.36 -2.57
CA TYR A 23 -8.10 -2.32 -3.64
C TYR A 23 -7.98 -1.69 -5.03
N SER A 24 -8.49 -0.47 -5.23
CA SER A 24 -8.35 0.26 -6.50
C SER A 24 -6.90 0.53 -6.83
N LYS A 25 -6.11 1.06 -5.88
CA LYS A 25 -4.67 1.31 -6.06
C LYS A 25 -3.87 0.03 -6.24
N SER A 26 -4.22 -1.04 -5.53
CA SER A 26 -3.61 -2.36 -5.74
C SER A 26 -4.02 -3.03 -7.06
N ARG A 27 -5.09 -2.55 -7.71
CA ARG A 27 -5.58 -3.04 -9.01
C ARG A 27 -4.96 -2.28 -10.18
N GLU A 28 -4.58 -1.02 -9.99
CA GLU A 28 -3.73 -0.29 -10.94
C GLU A 28 -2.42 -1.08 -11.14
N LYS A 29 -2.11 -1.41 -12.40
CA LYS A 29 -0.91 -2.14 -12.78
C LYS A 29 -0.01 -1.18 -13.54
N GLY A 30 1.14 -0.85 -12.97
CA GLY A 30 2.14 0.03 -13.56
C GLY A 30 3.31 0.25 -12.61
N LEU A 31 4.25 1.11 -13.01
CA LEU A 31 5.30 1.66 -12.13
C LEU A 31 4.70 2.39 -10.91
N ASP A 32 3.44 2.81 -11.06
CA ASP A 32 2.61 3.44 -10.06
C ASP A 32 1.89 2.48 -9.10
N ALA A 33 2.06 1.17 -9.26
CA ALA A 33 1.30 0.22 -8.44
C ALA A 33 1.78 0.26 -6.99
N MET A 34 0.83 0.28 -6.06
CA MET A 34 1.12 0.28 -4.62
C MET A 34 1.98 -0.94 -4.22
N PRO A 35 3.08 -0.74 -3.48
CA PRO A 35 4.01 -1.80 -3.10
C PRO A 35 3.32 -2.85 -2.25
N LYS A 36 3.35 -4.11 -2.72
CA LYS A 36 2.71 -5.24 -2.06
C LYS A 36 3.61 -6.47 -2.03
N ILE A 37 3.66 -7.10 -0.86
CA ILE A 37 4.44 -8.30 -0.59
C ILE A 37 3.49 -9.50 -0.63
N LYS A 38 3.71 -10.40 -1.59
CA LYS A 38 2.97 -11.66 -1.64
C LYS A 38 3.59 -12.67 -0.68
N VAL A 39 2.83 -13.07 0.32
CA VAL A 39 3.17 -14.14 1.27
C VAL A 39 2.22 -15.32 1.01
N GLY A 40 2.57 -16.16 0.03
CA GLY A 40 1.72 -17.24 -0.44
C GLY A 40 0.40 -16.73 -1.04
N LYS A 41 -0.73 -17.09 -0.41
CA LYS A 41 -2.07 -16.60 -0.80
C LYS A 41 -2.40 -15.21 -0.24
N TYR A 42 -1.59 -14.69 0.68
CA TYR A 42 -1.86 -13.43 1.37
C TYR A 42 -1.05 -12.29 0.74
N CYS A 43 -1.69 -11.13 0.56
CA CYS A 43 -0.99 -9.90 0.23
C CYS A 43 -0.78 -9.09 1.52
N ARG A 44 0.46 -8.69 1.76
CA ARG A 44 0.87 -7.84 2.87
C ARG A 44 1.46 -6.56 2.33
N PHE A 45 1.39 -5.51 3.13
CA PHE A 45 1.83 -4.16 2.78
C PHE A 45 2.76 -3.66 3.86
N VAL A 46 3.77 -2.91 3.48
CA VAL A 46 4.66 -2.25 4.44
C VAL A 46 4.25 -0.78 4.45
N LEU A 47 3.92 -0.26 5.64
CA LEU A 47 3.48 1.13 5.79
C LEU A 47 4.46 2.11 5.16
N ASP A 48 5.74 1.88 5.45
CA ASP A 48 6.86 2.75 5.06
C ASP A 48 6.97 2.86 3.53
N ASP A 49 7.03 1.71 2.84
CA ASP A 49 6.98 1.61 1.38
C ASP A 49 5.75 2.33 0.79
N VAL A 50 4.57 2.16 1.39
CA VAL A 50 3.33 2.79 0.90
C VAL A 50 3.38 4.31 1.10
N LEU A 51 3.94 4.79 2.21
CA LEU A 51 4.13 6.22 2.48
C LEU A 51 5.16 6.84 1.52
N GLU A 52 6.27 6.14 1.24
CA GLU A 52 7.27 6.58 0.25
C GLU A 52 6.67 6.62 -1.15
N TRP A 53 5.90 5.58 -1.52
CA TRP A 53 5.16 5.56 -2.78
C TRP A 53 4.18 6.73 -2.87
N LEU A 54 3.38 6.98 -1.82
CA LEU A 54 2.46 8.12 -1.77
C LEU A 54 3.16 9.47 -1.93
N LYS A 55 4.34 9.64 -1.31
CA LYS A 55 5.15 10.86 -1.50
C LYS A 55 5.59 11.01 -2.95
N SER A 56 6.10 9.95 -3.57
CA SER A 56 6.51 9.97 -4.98
C SER A 56 5.36 10.29 -5.93
N GLN A 57 4.13 9.86 -5.60
CA GLN A 57 2.93 10.19 -6.36
C GLN A 57 2.55 11.67 -6.24
N ASN A 58 2.62 12.24 -5.04
CA ASN A 58 2.20 13.61 -4.76
C ASN A 58 3.26 14.65 -5.17
N GLU A 59 4.51 14.25 -5.45
CA GLU A 59 5.59 15.13 -5.93
C GLU A 59 5.55 15.35 -7.45
N THR A 60 4.65 14.66 -8.16
CA THR A 60 4.42 14.84 -9.61
C THR A 60 3.29 15.84 -9.91
N GLU A 61 2.91 16.70 -8.96
CA GLU A 61 1.96 17.82 -9.14
C GLU A 61 2.64 19.19 -9.28
#